data_AF-A0A7S0Q0F7-F1
#
_entry.id   AF-A0A7S0Q0F7-F1
#
_cell.length_a   1.000
_cell.length_b   1.000
_cell.length_c   1.000
_cell.angle_alpha   90.00
_cell.angle_beta   90.00
_cell.angle_gamma   90.00
#
_symmetry.space_group_name_H-M   'P 1'
#
loop_
_entity.id
_entity.type
_entity.pdbx_description
1 polymer ?
#
loop_
_entity_poly.entity_id
_entity_poly.type
_entity_poly.pdbx_seq_one_letter_code
_entity_poly.pdbx_strand_id
1 'polypeptide(L)'
;GVIMYECLVGYPPFYADDPMSTCRKIVNWRKTLVFPDDANLSPEAEDLIKKLVCDVKDRLSFAEMKKHPFFKGVNWNKIRSEPAAIPVKLKSDVDTSHFDKFDEAPVQAPKGGADQAQGAFVGYTYYRPKAKKGVAATNFDQIAEDEDEEEDDDL
;
A
#
# COMPACT_ATOMS: atom_id res chain seq x y z
N GLY A 1 -2.33 -9.41 2.23
CA GLY A 1 -2.40 -10.50 3.23
C GLY A 1 -2.72 -9.96 4.60
N VAL A 2 -1.70 -9.47 5.33
CA VAL A 2 -1.85 -8.96 6.71
C VAL A 2 -2.94 -7.89 6.86
N ILE A 3 -2.96 -6.86 6.00
CA ILE A 3 -4.00 -5.82 6.02
C ILE A 3 -5.41 -6.40 5.81
N MET A 4 -5.55 -7.34 4.87
CA MET A 4 -6.85 -7.99 4.62
C MET A 4 -7.32 -8.80 5.83
N TYR A 5 -6.41 -9.50 6.51
CA TYR A 5 -6.72 -10.18 7.77
C TYR A 5 -7.23 -9.17 8.80
N GLU A 6 -6.51 -8.07 9.02
CA GLU A 6 -6.88 -7.06 10.01
C GLU A 6 -8.23 -6.39 9.69
N CYS A 7 -8.52 -6.08 8.42
CA CYS A 7 -9.82 -5.52 8.02
C CYS A 7 -10.99 -6.48 8.28
N LEU A 8 -10.77 -7.79 8.22
CA LEU A 8 -11.84 -8.79 8.36
C LEU A 8 -11.96 -9.34 9.79
N VAL A 9 -10.85 -9.41 10.53
CA VAL A 9 -10.78 -9.97 11.88
C VAL A 9 -10.78 -8.89 12.96
N GLY A 10 -10.31 -7.68 12.64
CA GLY A 10 -10.29 -6.52 13.54
C GLY A 10 -8.98 -6.33 14.34
N TYR A 11 -8.00 -7.22 14.16
CA TYR A 11 -6.66 -7.10 14.76
C TYR A 11 -5.59 -7.76 13.88
N PRO A 12 -4.31 -7.40 14.01
CA PRO A 12 -3.27 -7.97 13.15
C PRO A 12 -2.95 -9.44 13.53
N PRO A 13 -2.66 -10.32 12.54
CA PRO A 13 -2.52 -11.77 12.74
C PRO A 13 -1.33 -12.17 13.62
N PHE A 14 -0.32 -11.32 13.73
CA PHE A 14 0.93 -11.60 14.47
C PHE A 14 1.09 -10.72 15.71
N TYR A 15 0.02 -10.07 16.17
CA TYR A 15 0.06 -9.20 17.34
C TYR A 15 0.67 -9.92 18.56
N ALA A 16 1.57 -9.24 19.27
CA ALA A 16 2.08 -9.62 20.56
C ALA A 16 2.47 -8.36 21.34
N ASP A 17 2.52 -8.47 22.67
CA ASP A 17 2.81 -7.32 23.55
C ASP A 17 4.25 -6.80 23.39
N ASP A 18 5.18 -7.66 22.99
CA ASP A 18 6.57 -7.29 22.74
C ASP A 18 6.96 -7.42 21.24
N PRO A 19 7.78 -6.49 20.72
CA PRO A 19 8.20 -6.51 19.33
C PRO A 19 8.95 -7.79 18.93
N MET A 20 9.74 -8.37 19.83
CA MET A 20 10.54 -9.57 19.53
C MET A 20 9.63 -10.79 19.32
N SER A 21 8.57 -10.94 20.11
CA SER A 21 7.55 -11.96 19.93
C SER A 21 6.76 -11.76 18.63
N THR A 22 6.42 -10.51 18.29
CA THR A 22 5.79 -10.20 16.99
C THR A 22 6.69 -10.66 15.85
N CYS A 23 7.98 -10.30 15.87
CA CYS A 23 8.96 -10.78 14.89
C CYS A 23 9.06 -12.31 14.84
N ARG A 24 9.10 -12.97 16.01
CA ARG A 24 9.16 -14.43 16.09
C ARG A 24 7.91 -15.08 15.52
N LYS A 25 6.73 -14.49 15.72
CA LYS A 25 5.48 -14.93 15.11
C LYS A 25 5.53 -14.79 13.59
N ILE A 26 6.02 -13.66 13.07
CA ILE A 26 6.18 -13.44 11.62
C ILE A 26 7.13 -14.47 11.01
N VAL A 27 8.29 -14.72 11.62
CA VAL A 27 9.25 -15.73 11.11
C VAL A 27 8.62 -17.13 11.10
N ASN A 28 7.80 -17.46 12.10
CA ASN A 28 7.12 -18.75 12.21
C ASN A 28 5.69 -18.72 11.66
N TRP A 29 5.38 -17.84 10.70
CA TRP A 29 4.00 -17.58 10.21
C TRP A 29 3.20 -18.84 9.88
N ARG A 30 3.85 -19.89 9.36
CA ARG A 30 3.21 -21.18 9.02
C ARG A 30 2.51 -21.85 10.21
N LYS A 31 2.98 -21.59 11.43
CA LYS A 31 2.42 -22.13 12.68
C LYS A 31 1.61 -21.11 13.47
N THR A 32 1.85 -19.83 13.24
CA THR A 32 1.33 -18.73 14.07
C THR A 32 0.24 -17.92 13.38
N LEU A 33 0.05 -18.08 12.06
CA LEU A 33 -1.13 -17.58 11.36
C LEU A 33 -2.31 -18.48 11.71
N VAL A 34 -3.18 -17.98 12.58
CA VAL A 34 -4.40 -18.66 13.04
C VAL A 34 -5.58 -17.76 12.76
N PHE A 35 -6.65 -18.32 12.22
CA PHE A 35 -7.92 -17.61 11.99
C PHE A 35 -8.85 -17.94 13.16
N PRO A 36 -9.42 -16.94 13.84
CA PRO A 36 -10.31 -17.20 14.96
C PRO A 36 -11.72 -17.56 14.44
N ASP A 37 -12.37 -18.53 15.10
CA ASP A 37 -13.66 -19.07 14.64
C ASP A 37 -14.79 -18.03 14.67
N ASP A 38 -14.70 -17.03 15.55
CA ASP A 38 -15.69 -15.96 15.72
C ASP A 38 -15.62 -14.89 14.62
N ALA A 39 -14.53 -14.81 13.84
CA ALA A 39 -14.43 -13.88 12.72
C ALA A 39 -15.33 -14.23 11.53
N ASN A 40 -15.89 -15.46 11.48
CA ASN A 40 -16.84 -15.91 10.44
C ASN A 40 -16.36 -15.64 9.00
N LEU A 41 -15.07 -15.88 8.73
CA LEU A 41 -14.49 -15.62 7.42
C LEU A 41 -15.05 -16.58 6.36
N SER A 42 -15.34 -16.06 5.17
CA SER A 42 -15.62 -16.92 4.01
C SER A 42 -14.38 -17.76 3.67
N PRO A 43 -14.54 -19.02 3.21
CA PRO A 43 -13.41 -19.86 2.78
C PRO A 43 -12.51 -19.19 1.74
N GLU A 44 -13.09 -18.39 0.84
CA GLU A 44 -12.37 -17.66 -0.20
C GLU A 44 -11.49 -16.55 0.38
N ALA A 45 -11.93 -15.90 1.45
CA ALA A 45 -11.15 -14.87 2.15
C ALA A 45 -9.95 -15.50 2.87
N GLU A 46 -10.17 -16.60 3.58
CA GLU A 46 -9.10 -17.34 4.27
C GLU A 46 -8.06 -17.87 3.28
N ASP A 47 -8.51 -18.45 2.17
CA ASP A 47 -7.63 -18.94 1.09
C ASP A 47 -6.80 -17.79 0.47
N LEU A 48 -7.41 -16.64 0.19
CA LEU A 48 -6.68 -15.49 -0.33
C LEU A 48 -5.64 -14.98 0.68
N ILE A 49 -5.99 -14.92 1.97
CA ILE A 49 -5.05 -14.50 3.01
C ILE A 49 -3.87 -15.47 3.07
N LYS A 50 -4.09 -16.79 3.06
CA LYS A 50 -3.03 -17.81 3.06
C LYS A 50 -2.12 -17.72 1.82
N LYS A 51 -2.67 -17.37 0.66
CA LYS A 51 -1.92 -17.17 -0.59
C LYS A 51 -1.18 -15.83 -0.68
N LEU A 52 -1.43 -14.92 0.24
CA LEU A 52 -0.72 -13.63 0.34
C LEU A 52 0.26 -13.59 1.53
N VAL A 53 -0.10 -14.25 2.63
CA VAL A 53 0.75 -14.47 3.81
C VAL A 53 1.48 -15.79 3.64
N CYS A 54 2.43 -15.79 2.73
CA CYS A 54 3.23 -16.95 2.35
C CYS A 54 4.66 -16.55 1.95
N ASP A 55 5.47 -17.54 1.60
CA ASP A 55 6.79 -17.31 1.02
C ASP A 55 6.68 -16.56 -0.31
N VAL A 56 7.70 -15.77 -0.64
CA VAL A 56 7.70 -14.88 -1.82
C VAL A 56 7.44 -15.64 -3.12
N LYS A 57 8.02 -16.83 -3.26
CA LYS A 57 7.90 -17.68 -4.46
C LYS A 57 6.48 -18.23 -4.68
N ASP A 58 5.69 -18.37 -3.61
CA ASP A 58 4.35 -18.97 -3.65
C ASP A 58 3.26 -17.87 -3.69
N ARG A 59 3.66 -16.60 -3.56
CA ARG A 59 2.76 -15.47 -3.47
C ARG A 59 2.11 -15.19 -4.83
N LEU A 60 0.80 -15.01 -4.83
CA LEU A 60 0.06 -14.67 -6.03
C LEU A 60 0.61 -13.40 -6.69
N SER A 61 0.76 -13.47 -8.01
CA SER A 61 0.90 -12.30 -8.86
C SER A 61 -0.39 -11.49 -8.90
N PHE A 62 -0.30 -10.24 -9.38
CA PHE A 62 -1.48 -9.39 -9.57
C PHE A 62 -2.53 -10.03 -10.50
N ALA A 63 -2.08 -10.67 -11.59
CA ALA A 63 -2.97 -11.31 -12.55
C ALA A 63 -3.72 -12.50 -11.96
N GLU A 64 -3.07 -13.29 -11.09
CA GLU A 64 -3.71 -14.41 -10.39
C GLU A 64 -4.63 -13.91 -9.29
N MET A 65 -4.23 -12.87 -8.55
CA MET A 65 -5.05 -12.25 -7.52
C MET A 65 -6.38 -11.74 -8.10
N LYS A 66 -6.37 -11.10 -9.28
CA LYS A 66 -7.60 -10.66 -9.96
C LYS A 66 -8.59 -11.78 -10.28
N LYS A 67 -8.09 -13.00 -10.49
CA LYS A 67 -8.87 -14.20 -10.82
C LYS A 67 -9.33 -14.96 -9.57
N HIS A 68 -8.90 -14.54 -8.38
CA HIS A 68 -9.22 -15.24 -7.15
C HIS A 68 -10.73 -15.23 -6.88
N PRO A 69 -11.33 -16.35 -6.43
CA PRO A 69 -12.77 -16.44 -6.14
C PRO A 69 -13.29 -15.39 -5.15
N PHE A 70 -12.43 -14.91 -4.24
CA PHE A 70 -12.75 -13.82 -3.32
C PHE A 70 -13.23 -12.55 -4.03
N PHE A 71 -12.70 -12.25 -5.23
CA PHE A 71 -13.08 -11.08 -6.02
C PHE A 71 -14.14 -11.40 -7.09
N LYS A 72 -14.88 -12.50 -6.95
CA LYS A 72 -15.96 -12.85 -7.88
C LYS A 72 -16.99 -11.73 -7.94
N GLY A 73 -17.24 -11.22 -9.15
CA GLY A 73 -18.18 -10.12 -9.40
C GLY A 73 -17.54 -8.73 -9.42
N VAL A 74 -16.27 -8.58 -9.05
CA VAL A 74 -15.56 -7.30 -9.15
C VAL A 74 -15.25 -6.99 -10.61
N ASN A 75 -15.66 -5.81 -11.07
CA ASN A 75 -15.29 -5.31 -12.40
C ASN A 75 -14.00 -4.47 -12.31
N TRP A 76 -12.86 -5.13 -12.50
CA TRP A 76 -11.54 -4.48 -12.43
C TRP A 76 -11.36 -3.29 -13.40
N ASN A 77 -12.06 -3.27 -14.52
CA ASN A 77 -11.97 -2.17 -15.50
C ASN A 77 -12.79 -0.93 -15.07
N LYS A 78 -13.73 -1.09 -14.13
CA LYS A 78 -14.63 -0.02 -13.67
C LYS A 78 -14.43 0.35 -12.21
N ILE A 79 -13.52 -0.32 -11.50
CA ILE A 79 -13.30 -0.13 -10.06
C ILE A 79 -13.07 1.32 -9.63
N ARG A 80 -12.44 2.15 -10.49
CA ARG A 80 -12.21 3.58 -10.22
C ARG A 80 -13.46 4.46 -10.40
N SER A 81 -14.41 4.00 -11.20
CA SER A 81 -15.66 4.71 -11.50
C SER A 81 -16.84 4.23 -10.66
N GLU A 82 -16.71 3.08 -10.00
CA GLU A 82 -17.72 2.57 -9.08
C GLU A 82 -17.76 3.43 -7.80
N PRO A 83 -18.96 3.64 -7.22
CA PRO A 83 -19.08 4.37 -5.97
C PRO A 83 -18.34 3.63 -4.85
N ALA A 84 -17.58 4.38 -4.04
CA ALA A 84 -16.92 3.82 -2.87
C ALA A 84 -17.96 3.26 -1.89
N ALA A 85 -17.66 2.10 -1.27
CA ALA A 85 -18.53 1.48 -0.29
C ALA A 85 -18.82 2.39 0.92
N ILE A 86 -17.84 3.24 1.29
CA ILE A 86 -17.95 4.22 2.36
C ILE A 86 -17.57 5.60 1.80
N PRO A 87 -18.54 6.47 1.49
CA PRO A 87 -18.25 7.81 1.02
C PRO A 87 -17.75 8.70 2.17
N VAL A 88 -16.63 9.39 1.96
CA VAL A 88 -16.08 10.36 2.91
C VAL A 88 -16.84 11.68 2.81
N LYS A 89 -17.30 12.22 3.94
CA LYS A 89 -18.02 13.51 3.99
C LYS A 89 -17.09 14.58 4.52
N LEU A 90 -16.68 15.51 3.66
CA LEU A 90 -15.82 16.64 4.04
C LEU A 90 -16.66 17.86 4.41
N LYS A 91 -16.21 18.59 5.43
CA LYS A 91 -16.81 19.87 5.86
C LYS A 91 -16.27 21.05 5.07
N SER A 92 -15.00 20.98 4.64
CA SER A 92 -14.30 22.00 3.85
C SER A 92 -13.11 21.38 3.11
N ASP A 93 -12.44 22.17 2.27
CA ASP A 93 -11.21 21.83 1.56
C ASP A 93 -9.99 21.58 2.48
N VAL A 94 -10.01 22.14 3.68
CA VAL A 94 -8.98 21.99 4.73
C VAL A 94 -9.42 21.06 5.87
N ASP A 95 -10.47 20.25 5.68
CA ASP A 95 -10.98 19.35 6.72
C ASP A 95 -10.00 18.20 7.02
N THR A 96 -9.43 18.20 8.22
CA THR A 96 -8.51 17.17 8.71
C THR A 96 -9.17 16.18 9.68
N SER A 97 -10.51 16.16 9.81
CA SER A 97 -11.20 15.38 10.84
C SER A 97 -11.11 13.85 10.67
N HIS A 98 -10.68 13.37 9.51
CA HIS A 98 -10.51 11.95 9.21
C HIS A 98 -9.07 11.46 9.45
N PHE A 99 -8.21 12.33 10.00
CA PHE A 99 -6.83 12.01 10.36
C PHE A 99 -6.65 12.08 11.88
N ASP A 100 -5.72 11.28 12.38
CA ASP A 100 -5.30 11.35 13.77
C ASP A 100 -4.53 12.66 14.04
N LYS A 101 -4.72 13.19 15.25
CA LYS A 101 -3.98 14.35 15.73
C LYS A 101 -2.79 13.86 16.53
N PHE A 102 -1.59 14.20 16.07
CA PHE A 102 -0.35 13.91 16.77
C PHE A 102 0.21 15.20 17.36
N ASP A 103 0.76 15.11 18.56
CA ASP A 103 1.51 16.20 19.14
C ASP A 103 2.84 16.38 18.37
N GLU A 104 3.19 17.62 18.04
CA GLU A 104 4.45 17.89 17.37
C GLU A 104 5.62 17.64 18.33
N ALA A 105 6.48 16.69 17.98
CA ALA A 105 7.77 16.54 18.65
C ALA A 105 8.70 17.70 18.26
N PRO A 106 9.48 18.27 19.19
CA PRO A 106 10.40 19.34 18.86
C PRO A 106 11.40 18.87 17.81
N VAL A 107 11.46 19.60 16.69
CA VAL A 107 12.44 19.34 15.63
C VAL A 107 13.84 19.64 16.18
N GLN A 108 14.67 18.60 16.26
CA GLN A 108 16.07 18.78 16.65
C GLN A 108 16.83 19.33 15.45
N ALA A 109 17.48 20.49 15.62
CA ALA A 109 18.40 21.01 14.62
C ALA A 109 19.52 19.98 14.37
N PRO A 110 19.94 19.75 13.11
CA PRO A 110 20.99 18.80 12.80
C PRO A 110 22.27 19.14 13.58
N LYS A 111 22.91 18.12 14.16
CA LYS A 111 24.22 18.23 14.83
C LYS A 111 25.33 18.23 13.78
N GLY A 112 25.36 19.26 12.93
CA GLY A 112 26.34 19.44 11.86
C GLY A 112 26.17 20.82 11.21
N GLY A 113 27.27 21.46 10.83
CA GLY A 113 27.22 22.75 10.14
C GLY A 113 26.51 22.65 8.79
N ALA A 114 25.90 23.74 8.33
CA ALA A 114 25.10 23.79 7.09
C ALA A 114 25.80 23.18 5.85
N ASP A 115 27.13 23.25 5.80
CA ASP A 115 27.97 22.66 4.74
C ASP A 115 27.83 21.14 4.60
N GLN A 116 27.53 20.39 5.67
CA GLN A 116 27.42 18.92 5.59
C GLN A 116 26.10 18.42 4.96
N ALA A 117 25.10 19.29 4.84
CA ALA A 117 23.81 18.97 4.23
C ALA A 117 23.68 19.49 2.78
N GLN A 118 24.63 20.33 2.34
CA GLN A 118 24.64 20.93 1.00
C GLN A 118 24.94 19.85 -0.04
N GLY A 119 23.90 19.44 -0.76
CA GLY A 119 23.95 18.40 -1.79
C GLY A 119 22.89 17.30 -1.61
N ALA A 120 22.45 17.03 -0.39
CA ALA A 120 21.50 15.94 -0.09
C ALA A 120 20.11 16.14 -0.71
N PHE A 121 19.78 17.37 -1.10
CA PHE A 121 18.47 17.75 -1.68
C PHE A 121 18.57 18.16 -3.16
N VAL A 122 19.71 17.95 -3.82
CA VAL A 122 19.83 18.16 -5.27
C VAL A 122 18.89 17.16 -5.97
N GLY A 123 18.04 17.66 -6.87
CA GLY A 123 17.01 16.84 -7.53
C GLY A 123 15.71 16.66 -6.75
N TYR A 124 15.61 17.17 -5.51
CA TYR A 124 14.38 17.08 -4.71
C TYR A 124 13.21 17.91 -5.28
N THR A 125 13.53 19.01 -5.96
CA THR A 125 12.51 19.91 -6.50
C THR A 125 11.81 19.27 -7.70
N TYR A 126 10.51 19.02 -7.56
CA TYR A 126 9.66 18.50 -8.63
C TYR A 126 8.61 19.55 -9.04
N TYR A 127 8.47 19.77 -10.36
CA TYR A 127 7.38 20.55 -10.93
C TYR A 127 6.52 19.65 -11.80
N ARG A 128 5.23 19.52 -11.46
CA ARG A 128 4.27 18.82 -12.32
C ARG A 128 4.15 19.57 -13.65
N PRO A 129 4.49 18.96 -14.80
CA PRO A 129 4.33 19.62 -16.10
C PRO A 129 2.87 19.99 -16.32
N LYS A 130 2.60 21.18 -16.86
CA LYS A 130 1.23 21.56 -17.27
C LYS A 130 0.84 20.69 -18.47
N ALA A 131 -0.25 19.93 -18.34
CA ALA A 131 -0.77 19.11 -19.42
C ALA A 131 -1.00 19.98 -20.67
N LYS A 132 -0.37 19.61 -21.81
CA LYS A 132 -0.66 20.22 -23.10
C LYS A 132 -2.14 19.93 -23.43
N LYS A 133 -2.93 20.95 -23.75
CA LYS A 133 -4.33 20.79 -24.17
C LYS A 133 -4.38 19.76 -25.31
N GLY A 134 -5.00 18.60 -25.06
CA GLY A 134 -5.20 17.54 -26.07
C GLY A 134 -4.61 16.18 -25.72
N VAL A 135 -3.80 16.05 -24.66
CA VAL A 135 -3.36 14.74 -24.18
C VAL A 135 -4.18 14.38 -22.94
N ALA A 136 -4.97 13.31 -23.03
CA ALA A 136 -5.70 12.75 -21.89
C ALA A 136 -4.70 12.51 -20.74
N ALA A 137 -5.12 12.80 -19.51
CA ALA A 137 -4.30 12.63 -18.31
C ALA A 137 -3.49 11.34 -18.41
N THR A 138 -2.17 11.46 -18.42
CA THR A 138 -1.26 10.32 -18.52
C THR A 138 -1.63 9.34 -17.43
N ASN A 139 -2.13 8.18 -17.85
CA ASN A 139 -2.37 7.07 -16.94
C ASN A 139 -1.02 6.77 -16.29
N PHE A 140 -1.04 6.48 -14.99
CA PHE A 140 0.13 6.07 -14.23
C PHE A 140 0.88 4.90 -14.91
N ASP A 141 0.18 4.11 -15.73
CA ASP A 141 0.73 3.03 -16.54
C ASP A 141 1.74 3.51 -17.62
N GLN A 142 1.64 4.75 -18.13
CA GLN A 142 2.56 5.23 -19.17
C GLN A 142 3.95 5.61 -18.63
N ILE A 143 4.06 5.95 -17.35
CA ILE A 143 5.35 6.33 -16.75
C ILE A 143 6.27 5.11 -16.59
N ALA A 144 5.69 3.91 -16.46
CA ALA A 144 6.46 2.67 -16.29
C ALA A 144 7.00 2.12 -17.62
N GLU A 145 6.42 2.51 -18.76
CA GLU A 145 6.86 2.05 -20.08
C GLU A 145 7.96 2.97 -20.67
N ASP A 146 8.01 4.25 -20.26
CA ASP A 146 9.01 5.21 -20.73
C ASP A 146 10.43 4.98 -20.15
N GLU A 147 10.60 4.17 -19.10
CA GLU A 147 11.93 3.88 -18.51
C GLU A 147 12.66 2.70 -19.22
N ASP A 148 11.98 1.89 -20.02
CA ASP A 148 12.57 0.73 -20.71
C ASP A 148 13.05 1.04 -22.15
N GLU A 149 12.80 2.25 -22.68
CA GLU A 149 13.14 2.63 -24.08
C GLU A 149 14.36 3.58 -24.22
N GLU A 150 15.03 4.00 -23.14
CA GLU A 150 16.20 4.92 -23.21
C GLU A 150 17.59 4.22 -23.17
N GLU A 151 17.68 2.90 -23.31
CA GLU A 151 18.96 2.20 -23.57
C GLU A 151 18.96 1.57 -24.97
N ASP A 152 19.14 2.37 -26.02
CA ASP A 152 19.75 1.95 -27.30
C ASP A 152 19.74 3.13 -28.29
N ASP A 153 20.58 4.15 -28.04
CA ASP A 153 21.13 5.01 -29.10
C ASP A 153 22.22 5.92 -28.50
N ASP A 154 23.44 5.41 -28.40
CA ASP A 154 24.68 6.16 -28.67
C ASP A 154 25.89 5.21 -28.69
N LEU A 155 26.36 4.97 -29.93
CA LEU A 155 27.65 4.45 -30.42
C LEU A 155 28.77 4.09 -29.43
#